data_AF-A0A0G1FBR3-F1
#
_entry.id   AF-A0A0G1FBR3-F1
#
_cell.length_a   1.000
_cell.length_b   1.000
_cell.length_c   1.000
_cell.angle_alpha   90.00
_cell.angle_beta   90.00
_cell.angle_gamma   90.00
#
_symmetry.space_group_name_H-M   'P 1'
#
loop_
_entity.id
_entity.type
_entity.pdbx_description
1 polymer ?
#
loop_
_entity_poly.entity_id
_entity_poly.type
_entity_poly.pdbx_seq_one_letter_code
_entity_poly.pdbx_strand_id
1 'polypeptide(L)'
;MRLFSISLLILWLGFFAVFPITPIPVSAQTPTPSPQMSVAIQPPSIDILLTNPPVGLSALLYDENHQPVWSGVTYQWGISSTNDVGTLIGIKDDLASFVPLNVGNGELYVIATNNGQTITGSIPITVRTTYSLADLRLLVTNYLHPTDTLYQPQDAKVNSMDASFVLRWINNL
;
A
#
# COMPACT_ATOMS: atom_id res chain seq x y z
N MET A 1 -30.30 93.90 29.01
CA MET A 1 -29.01 94.46 28.53
C MET A 1 -27.88 93.86 29.35
N ARG A 2 -27.31 92.73 28.91
CA ARG A 2 -25.94 92.28 29.18
C ARG A 2 -25.52 91.35 28.03
N LEU A 3 -24.53 91.81 27.28
CA LEU A 3 -23.72 91.06 26.30
C LEU A 3 -22.85 90.01 27.03
N PHE A 4 -22.16 89.18 26.23
CA PHE A 4 -21.11 88.17 26.52
C PHE A 4 -21.56 86.75 26.16
N SER A 5 -20.79 85.90 25.50
CA SER A 5 -19.45 85.99 24.90
C SER A 5 -19.31 84.76 24.00
N ILE A 6 -18.62 84.90 22.87
CA ILE A 6 -18.33 83.80 21.93
C ILE A 6 -17.18 82.97 22.52
N SER A 7 -17.42 81.68 22.79
CA SER A 7 -16.35 80.72 23.11
C SER A 7 -16.12 79.79 21.92
N LEU A 8 -14.99 80.05 21.26
CA LEU A 8 -14.38 79.31 20.17
C LEU A 8 -13.93 77.92 20.68
N LEU A 9 -14.57 76.85 20.22
CA LEU A 9 -14.15 75.47 20.52
C LEU A 9 -13.15 75.00 19.46
N ILE A 10 -11.89 74.86 19.85
CA ILE A 10 -10.80 74.39 18.99
C ILE A 10 -10.91 72.86 18.89
N LEU A 11 -11.08 72.36 17.66
CA LEU A 11 -11.14 70.93 17.33
C LEU A 11 -9.71 70.36 17.27
N TRP A 12 -9.34 69.52 18.23
CA TRP A 12 -8.04 68.81 18.27
C TRP A 12 -8.18 67.48 17.51
N LEU A 13 -7.70 67.42 16.27
CA LEU A 13 -7.60 66.18 15.49
C LEU A 13 -6.32 65.44 15.91
N GLY A 14 -6.46 64.51 16.85
CA GLY A 14 -5.39 63.58 17.23
C GLY A 14 -5.04 62.65 16.06
N PHE A 15 -3.79 62.74 15.60
CA PHE A 15 -3.17 61.79 14.68
C PHE A 15 -2.94 60.46 15.40
N PHE A 16 -3.69 59.41 15.05
CA PHE A 16 -3.37 58.04 15.45
C PHE A 16 -2.40 57.45 14.42
N ALA A 17 -1.14 57.23 14.82
CA ALA A 17 -0.20 56.45 14.04
C ALA A 17 -0.63 54.97 14.07
N VAL A 18 -1.06 54.44 12.93
CA VAL A 18 -1.34 53.01 12.76
C VAL A 18 0.00 52.30 12.61
N PHE A 19 0.43 51.58 13.64
CA PHE A 19 1.60 50.71 13.54
C PHE A 19 1.19 49.38 12.89
N PRO A 20 1.93 48.88 11.88
CA PRO A 20 1.66 47.58 11.29
C PRO A 20 1.95 46.47 12.31
N ILE A 21 0.91 45.71 12.67
CA ILE A 21 1.04 44.46 13.43
C ILE A 21 1.68 43.41 12.51
N THR A 22 2.90 42.98 12.84
CA THR A 22 3.51 41.80 12.22
C THR A 22 2.82 40.56 12.77
N PRO A 23 2.20 39.71 11.92
CA PRO A 23 1.61 38.46 12.37
C PRO A 23 2.72 37.58 12.96
N ILE A 24 2.52 37.14 14.20
CA ILE A 24 3.40 36.15 14.84
C ILE A 24 3.25 34.85 14.03
N PRO A 25 4.33 34.26 13.50
CA PRO A 25 4.25 32.97 12.85
C PRO A 25 3.83 31.94 13.91
N VAL A 26 2.57 31.49 13.84
CA VAL A 26 2.10 30.33 14.60
C VAL A 26 2.82 29.13 14.02
N SER A 27 3.80 28.61 14.75
CA SER A 27 4.47 27.37 14.40
C SER A 27 3.44 26.25 14.52
N ALA A 28 2.88 25.83 13.39
CA ALA A 28 1.99 24.67 13.33
C ALA A 28 2.79 23.46 13.80
N GLN A 29 2.48 22.93 14.98
CA GLN A 29 2.99 21.63 15.39
C GLN A 29 2.43 20.61 14.41
N THR A 30 3.30 19.97 13.64
CA THR A 30 2.94 18.80 12.84
C THR A 30 2.39 17.76 13.82
N PRO A 31 1.11 17.35 13.71
CA PRO A 31 0.58 16.35 14.62
C PRO A 31 1.44 15.09 14.51
N THR A 32 1.95 14.63 15.65
CA THR A 32 2.63 13.33 15.73
C THR A 32 1.67 12.28 15.20
N PRO A 33 2.06 11.45 14.21
CA PRO A 33 1.17 10.43 13.68
C PRO A 33 0.73 9.53 14.83
N SER A 34 -0.59 9.45 15.05
CA SER A 34 -1.14 8.50 16.00
C SER A 34 -0.76 7.10 15.53
N PRO A 35 -0.33 6.20 16.43
CA PRO A 35 -0.18 4.80 16.06
C PRO A 35 -1.51 4.32 15.46
N GLN A 36 -1.42 3.65 14.31
CA GLN A 36 -2.58 3.30 13.49
C GLN A 36 -2.60 1.79 13.27
N MET A 37 -3.75 1.18 13.55
CA MET A 37 -4.00 -0.22 13.21
C MET A 37 -3.83 -0.48 11.71
N SER A 38 -3.41 -1.68 11.34
CA SER A 38 -3.13 -2.04 9.94
C SER A 38 -3.52 -3.48 9.64
N VAL A 39 -3.80 -3.78 8.38
CA VAL A 39 -4.06 -5.14 7.90
C VAL A 39 -2.97 -5.49 6.89
N ALA A 40 -2.24 -6.58 7.15
CA ALA A 40 -1.31 -7.14 6.20
C ALA A 40 -1.96 -8.28 5.42
N ILE A 41 -1.67 -8.36 4.12
CA ILE A 41 -2.12 -9.44 3.25
C ILE A 41 -0.86 -10.14 2.72
N GLN A 42 -0.88 -11.47 2.70
CA GLN A 42 0.19 -12.30 2.16
C GLN A 42 -0.33 -13.16 1.00
N PRO A 43 0.36 -13.18 -0.15
CA PRO A 43 1.54 -12.36 -0.49
C PRO A 43 1.20 -10.84 -0.60
N PRO A 44 2.20 -9.92 -0.52
CA PRO A 44 1.98 -8.48 -0.53
C PRO A 44 1.65 -7.91 -1.94
N SER A 45 1.72 -8.75 -2.96
CA SER A 45 1.30 -8.48 -4.33
C SER A 45 1.03 -9.79 -5.05
N ILE A 46 0.22 -9.74 -6.11
CA ILE A 46 0.00 -10.87 -7.02
C ILE A 46 0.47 -10.46 -8.41
N ASP A 47 1.46 -11.15 -8.97
CA ASP A 47 1.83 -11.06 -10.39
C ASP A 47 1.89 -12.48 -10.96
N ILE A 48 0.84 -12.87 -11.70
CA ILE A 48 0.66 -14.25 -12.18
C ILE A 48 0.21 -14.30 -13.64
N LEU A 49 0.45 -15.44 -14.28
CA LEU A 49 -0.14 -15.71 -15.59
C LEU A 49 -1.59 -16.15 -15.45
N LEU A 50 -2.37 -15.89 -16.50
CA LEU A 50 -3.77 -16.32 -16.61
C LEU A 50 -3.92 -17.85 -16.50
N THR A 51 -2.87 -18.60 -16.84
CA THR A 51 -2.83 -20.07 -16.77
C THR A 51 -2.31 -20.61 -15.44
N ASN A 52 -1.89 -19.74 -14.51
CA ASN A 52 -1.38 -20.19 -13.22
C ASN A 52 -2.49 -20.82 -12.36
N PRO A 53 -2.14 -21.77 -11.47
CA PRO A 53 -3.08 -22.26 -10.47
C PRO A 53 -3.50 -21.13 -9.50
N PRO A 54 -4.59 -21.33 -8.72
CA PRO A 54 -5.01 -20.37 -7.72
C PRO A 54 -3.90 -20.02 -6.72
N VAL A 55 -3.85 -18.75 -6.31
CA VAL A 55 -2.90 -18.24 -5.32
C VAL A 55 -3.57 -18.22 -3.96
N GLY A 56 -2.99 -18.94 -2.99
CA GLY A 56 -3.44 -18.88 -1.60
C GLY A 56 -3.13 -17.52 -0.98
N LEU A 57 -4.08 -17.00 -0.21
CA LEU A 57 -4.01 -15.70 0.45
C LEU A 57 -4.25 -15.85 1.95
N SER A 58 -3.57 -15.03 2.74
CA SER A 58 -3.88 -14.83 4.15
C SER A 58 -3.90 -13.36 4.53
N ALA A 59 -4.67 -13.00 5.57
CA ALA A 59 -4.71 -11.66 6.12
C ALA A 59 -4.45 -11.67 7.64
N LEU A 60 -3.81 -10.63 8.16
CA LEU A 60 -3.57 -10.47 9.60
C LEU A 60 -3.76 -9.02 10.01
N LEU A 61 -4.57 -8.80 11.05
CA LEU A 61 -4.76 -7.48 11.66
C LEU A 61 -3.65 -7.24 12.68
N TYR A 62 -3.10 -6.03 12.67
CA TYR A 62 -2.16 -5.53 13.65
C TYR A 62 -2.77 -4.34 14.40
N ASP A 63 -2.60 -4.32 15.71
CA ASP A 63 -3.02 -3.21 16.56
C ASP A 63 -2.11 -1.99 16.42
N GLU A 64 -2.38 -0.95 17.20
CA GLU A 64 -1.61 0.30 17.25
C GLU A 64 -0.13 0.09 17.66
N ASN A 65 0.19 -1.03 18.32
CA ASN A 65 1.55 -1.39 18.76
C ASN A 65 2.24 -2.37 17.81
N HIS A 66 1.71 -2.54 16.59
CA HIS A 66 2.15 -3.55 15.62
C HIS A 66 2.14 -4.99 16.18
N GLN A 67 1.26 -5.28 17.14
CA GLN A 67 1.05 -6.64 17.63
C GLN A 67 -0.08 -7.31 16.83
N PRO A 68 0.10 -8.59 16.45
CA PRO A 68 -0.93 -9.31 15.70
C PRO A 68 -2.15 -9.61 16.57
N VAL A 69 -3.34 -9.39 15.99
CA VAL A 69 -4.64 -9.65 16.62
C VAL A 69 -5.18 -10.98 16.11
N TRP A 70 -5.04 -12.02 16.93
CA TRP A 70 -5.33 -13.41 16.53
C TRP A 70 -6.80 -13.85 16.66
N SER A 71 -7.67 -13.03 17.28
CA SER A 71 -9.05 -13.45 17.56
C SER A 71 -10.01 -12.26 17.63
N GLY A 72 -11.31 -12.55 17.46
CA GLY A 72 -12.37 -11.53 17.47
C GLY A 72 -12.33 -10.61 16.25
N VAL A 73 -11.64 -11.03 15.17
CA VAL A 73 -11.57 -10.28 13.91
C VAL A 73 -12.50 -10.93 12.90
N THR A 74 -13.31 -10.13 12.21
CA THR A 74 -14.07 -10.56 11.03
C THR A 74 -13.42 -9.98 9.79
N TYR A 75 -13.11 -10.84 8.82
CA TYR A 75 -12.50 -10.44 7.56
C TYR A 75 -13.53 -10.49 6.43
N GLN A 76 -13.52 -9.46 5.58
CA GLN A 76 -14.27 -9.40 4.34
C GLN A 76 -13.31 -9.15 3.19
N TRP A 77 -13.30 -10.07 2.23
CA TRP A 77 -12.43 -9.98 1.06
C TRP A 77 -13.17 -9.39 -0.13
N GLY A 78 -12.43 -8.66 -0.98
CA GLY A 78 -12.95 -8.15 -2.24
C GLY A 78 -11.86 -7.90 -3.27
N ILE A 79 -12.30 -7.73 -4.52
CA ILE A 79 -11.46 -7.33 -5.64
C ILE A 79 -12.08 -6.09 -6.27
N SER A 80 -11.24 -5.12 -6.59
CA SER A 80 -11.57 -3.96 -7.40
C SER A 80 -10.77 -4.02 -8.69
N SER A 81 -11.44 -4.07 -9.84
CA SER A 81 -10.79 -4.04 -11.15
C SER A 81 -11.76 -3.55 -12.22
N THR A 82 -11.23 -3.07 -13.35
CA THR A 82 -12.05 -2.56 -14.45
C THR A 82 -12.58 -3.65 -15.38
N ASN A 83 -11.99 -4.85 -15.35
CA ASN A 83 -12.28 -5.93 -16.30
C ASN A 83 -12.32 -7.33 -15.66
N ASP A 84 -12.66 -7.41 -14.37
CA ASP A 84 -12.76 -8.66 -13.63
C ASP A 84 -11.49 -9.52 -13.76
N VAL A 85 -10.35 -8.99 -13.30
CA VAL A 85 -9.04 -9.67 -13.43
C VAL A 85 -9.00 -11.05 -12.77
N GLY A 86 -9.87 -11.30 -11.80
CA GLY A 86 -10.01 -12.60 -11.16
C GLY A 86 -11.18 -12.68 -10.19
N THR A 87 -11.28 -13.82 -9.51
CA THR A 87 -12.28 -14.09 -8.48
C THR A 87 -11.64 -14.69 -7.23
N LEU A 88 -12.37 -14.67 -6.12
CA LEU A 88 -11.96 -15.28 -4.85
C LEU A 88 -12.78 -16.54 -4.57
N ILE A 89 -12.10 -17.61 -4.21
CA ILE A 89 -12.71 -18.88 -3.82
C ILE A 89 -12.20 -19.31 -2.44
N GLY A 90 -12.91 -20.26 -1.82
CA GLY A 90 -12.47 -20.86 -0.56
C GLY A 90 -12.35 -19.88 0.61
N ILE A 91 -13.15 -18.80 0.59
CA ILE A 91 -13.12 -17.77 1.63
C ILE A 91 -13.51 -18.40 2.97
N LYS A 92 -12.58 -18.36 3.92
CA LYS A 92 -12.77 -18.80 5.29
C LYS A 92 -11.98 -17.86 6.20
N ASP A 93 -12.69 -16.93 6.82
CA ASP A 93 -12.12 -15.93 7.73
C ASP A 93 -10.93 -15.19 7.09
N ASP A 94 -9.73 -15.38 7.64
CA ASP A 94 -8.47 -14.77 7.23
C ASP A 94 -7.82 -15.43 6.01
N LEU A 95 -8.44 -16.45 5.42
CA LEU A 95 -7.92 -17.18 4.26
C LEU A 95 -8.84 -17.05 3.05
N ALA A 96 -8.22 -16.94 1.86
CA ALA A 96 -8.90 -16.97 0.57
C ALA A 96 -7.96 -17.55 -0.49
N SER A 97 -8.47 -17.76 -1.70
CA SER A 97 -7.64 -18.07 -2.87
C SER A 97 -8.06 -17.25 -4.07
N PHE A 98 -7.09 -16.61 -4.72
CA PHE A 98 -7.29 -15.83 -5.94
C PHE A 98 -7.19 -16.72 -7.17
N VAL A 99 -8.17 -16.61 -8.07
CA VAL A 99 -8.19 -17.30 -9.37
C VAL A 99 -8.16 -16.25 -10.49
N PRO A 100 -7.15 -16.25 -11.37
CA PRO A 100 -7.10 -15.31 -12.48
C PRO A 100 -8.20 -15.62 -13.51
N LEU A 101 -8.82 -14.58 -14.07
CA LEU A 101 -9.88 -14.69 -15.08
C LEU A 101 -9.58 -13.88 -16.35
N ASN A 102 -9.08 -12.66 -16.19
CA ASN A 102 -8.78 -11.77 -17.32
C ASN A 102 -7.43 -11.09 -17.11
N VAL A 103 -6.70 -10.88 -18.22
CA VAL A 103 -5.46 -10.10 -18.22
C VAL A 103 -5.77 -8.65 -17.83
N GLY A 104 -5.02 -8.09 -16.90
CA GLY A 104 -5.24 -6.72 -16.44
C GLY A 104 -4.61 -6.44 -15.09
N ASN A 105 -4.93 -5.27 -14.56
CA ASN A 105 -4.53 -4.84 -13.23
C ASN A 105 -5.76 -4.66 -12.35
N GLY A 106 -5.60 -4.96 -11.07
CA GLY A 106 -6.64 -4.76 -10.07
C GLY A 106 -6.04 -4.56 -8.69
N GLU A 107 -6.92 -4.44 -7.72
CA GLU A 107 -6.59 -4.34 -6.32
C GLU A 107 -7.37 -5.39 -5.55
N LEU A 108 -6.67 -6.20 -4.77
CA LEU A 108 -7.30 -7.06 -3.79
C LEU A 108 -7.33 -6.30 -2.47
N TYR A 109 -8.49 -6.27 -1.80
CA TYR A 109 -8.62 -5.62 -0.51
C TYR A 109 -9.27 -6.54 0.51
N VAL A 110 -8.94 -6.27 1.77
CA VAL A 110 -9.49 -6.95 2.94
C VAL A 110 -9.93 -5.89 3.94
N ILE A 111 -11.18 -5.99 4.36
CA ILE A 111 -11.73 -5.20 5.46
C ILE A 111 -11.70 -6.09 6.71
N ALA A 112 -10.89 -5.71 7.70
CA ALA A 112 -10.86 -6.35 9.01
C ALA A 112 -11.69 -5.53 10.00
N THR A 113 -12.60 -6.19 10.70
CA THR A 113 -13.42 -5.59 11.76
C THR A 113 -13.08 -6.21 13.10
N ASN A 114 -12.67 -5.40 14.08
CA ASN A 114 -12.41 -5.83 15.46
C ASN A 114 -13.02 -4.82 16.43
N ASN A 115 -13.83 -5.29 17.38
CA ASN A 115 -14.50 -4.43 18.38
C ASN A 115 -15.26 -3.22 17.79
N GLY A 116 -15.85 -3.38 16.60
CA GLY A 116 -16.59 -2.33 15.90
C GLY A 116 -15.71 -1.33 15.12
N GLN A 117 -14.39 -1.44 15.18
CA GLN A 117 -13.46 -0.68 14.35
C GLN A 117 -13.17 -1.44 13.06
N THR A 118 -13.17 -0.72 11.93
CA THR A 118 -12.93 -1.27 10.60
C THR A 118 -11.64 -0.72 10.01
N ILE A 119 -10.75 -1.59 9.56
CA ILE A 119 -9.50 -1.22 8.88
C ILE A 119 -9.43 -1.96 7.55
N THR A 120 -9.04 -1.25 6.50
CA THR A 120 -8.86 -1.81 5.17
C THR A 120 -7.37 -1.94 4.85
N GLY A 121 -6.95 -3.12 4.41
CA GLY A 121 -5.66 -3.34 3.76
C GLY A 121 -5.89 -3.71 2.29
N SER A 122 -4.93 -3.38 1.43
CA SER A 122 -4.99 -3.76 0.02
C SER A 122 -3.63 -4.05 -0.60
N ILE A 123 -3.64 -4.87 -1.65
CA ILE A 123 -2.47 -5.27 -2.42
C ILE A 123 -2.76 -5.17 -3.93
N PRO A 124 -1.74 -4.86 -4.75
CA PRO A 124 -1.91 -4.84 -6.19
C PRO A 124 -1.98 -6.26 -6.78
N ILE A 125 -2.81 -6.41 -7.81
CA ILE A 125 -2.93 -7.61 -8.65
C ILE A 125 -2.52 -7.25 -10.07
N THR A 126 -1.68 -8.08 -10.68
CA THR A 126 -1.38 -8.07 -12.11
C THR A 126 -1.56 -9.47 -12.68
N VAL A 127 -2.39 -9.60 -13.72
CA VAL A 127 -2.61 -10.85 -14.45
C VAL A 127 -2.11 -10.67 -15.88
N ARG A 128 -1.27 -11.59 -16.36
CA ARG A 128 -0.62 -11.52 -17.69
C ARG A 128 -0.86 -12.78 -18.51
N THR A 129 -0.65 -12.74 -19.81
CA THR A 129 -0.62 -13.96 -20.65
C THR A 129 0.74 -14.65 -20.63
N THR A 130 1.81 -13.85 -20.60
CA THR A 130 3.20 -14.31 -20.69
C THR A 130 4.10 -13.42 -19.84
N TYR A 131 5.18 -14.00 -19.32
CA TYR A 131 6.26 -13.22 -18.72
C TYR A 131 7.09 -12.53 -19.80
N SER A 132 7.52 -11.30 -19.54
CA SER A 132 8.50 -10.63 -20.41
C SER A 132 9.88 -11.26 -20.21
N LEU A 133 10.79 -11.01 -21.15
CA LEU A 133 12.19 -11.44 -21.02
C LEU A 133 12.84 -10.89 -19.74
N ALA A 134 12.47 -9.67 -19.34
CA ALA A 134 12.96 -9.04 -18.12
C ALA A 134 12.45 -9.76 -16.87
N ASP A 135 11.17 -10.15 -16.85
CA ASP A 135 10.58 -10.90 -15.73
C ASP A 135 11.25 -12.27 -15.59
N LEU A 136 11.49 -12.95 -16.72
CA LEU A 136 12.21 -14.23 -16.73
C LEU A 136 13.66 -14.08 -16.24
N ARG A 137 14.36 -13.02 -16.68
CA ARG A 137 15.71 -12.73 -16.20
C ARG A 137 15.74 -12.47 -14.69
N LEU A 138 14.77 -11.70 -14.18
CA LEU A 138 14.65 -11.42 -12.75
C LEU A 138 14.35 -12.69 -11.95
N LEU A 139 13.41 -13.52 -12.43
CA LEU A 139 13.06 -14.79 -11.80
C LEU A 139 14.28 -15.71 -11.71
N VAL A 140 15.03 -15.86 -12.81
CA VAL A 140 16.23 -16.69 -12.80
C VAL A 140 17.32 -16.11 -11.89
N THR A 141 17.49 -14.78 -11.87
CA THR A 141 18.48 -14.12 -11.01
C THR A 141 18.14 -14.32 -9.53
N ASN A 142 16.85 -14.28 -9.15
CA ASN A 142 16.43 -14.54 -7.78
C ASN A 142 16.52 -16.02 -7.40
N TYR A 143 16.37 -16.93 -8.38
CA TYR A 143 16.52 -18.37 -8.16
C TYR A 143 17.97 -18.79 -7.99
N LEU A 144 18.90 -18.14 -8.70
CA LEU A 144 20.33 -18.40 -8.60
C LEU A 144 20.93 -17.60 -7.45
N HIS A 145 21.17 -18.22 -6.30
CA HIS A 145 21.88 -17.54 -5.22
C HIS A 145 23.35 -17.30 -5.63
N PRO A 146 23.94 -16.12 -5.35
CA PRO A 146 25.34 -15.84 -5.65
C PRO A 146 26.32 -16.80 -4.95
N THR A 147 25.86 -17.51 -3.91
CA THR A 147 26.62 -18.50 -3.13
C THR A 147 26.54 -19.92 -3.67
N ASP A 148 25.73 -20.21 -4.69
CA ASP A 148 25.59 -21.54 -5.32
C ASP A 148 26.77 -21.89 -6.24
N THR A 149 27.99 -21.66 -5.77
CA THR A 149 29.24 -21.92 -6.51
C THR A 149 29.68 -23.39 -6.44
N LEU A 150 29.06 -24.21 -5.59
CA LEU A 150 29.35 -25.63 -5.41
C LEU A 150 28.05 -26.45 -5.34
N TYR A 151 27.40 -26.64 -6.50
CA TYR A 151 26.31 -27.61 -6.61
C TYR A 151 26.88 -29.01 -6.85
N GLN A 152 26.79 -29.88 -5.85
CA GLN A 152 26.92 -31.34 -6.03
C GLN A 152 25.51 -31.94 -6.04
N PRO A 153 25.02 -32.46 -7.19
CA PRO A 153 23.66 -32.99 -7.27
C PRO A 153 23.52 -34.23 -6.40
N GLN A 154 22.67 -34.15 -5.38
CA GLN A 154 22.29 -35.31 -4.56
C GLN A 154 20.90 -35.86 -4.94
N ASP A 155 20.11 -35.14 -5.73
CA ASP A 155 18.79 -35.60 -6.17
C ASP A 155 18.42 -35.00 -7.54
N ALA A 156 17.71 -35.76 -8.37
CA ALA A 156 17.41 -35.47 -9.78
C ALA A 156 16.28 -34.44 -9.99
N LYS A 157 16.22 -33.41 -9.14
CA LYS A 157 15.22 -32.33 -9.23
C LYS A 157 15.90 -31.07 -9.77
N VAL A 158 15.52 -30.68 -10.99
CA VAL A 158 15.84 -29.43 -11.73
C VAL A 158 17.12 -28.72 -11.26
N ASN A 159 18.22 -29.03 -11.93
CA ASN A 159 19.55 -28.51 -11.60
C ASN A 159 19.69 -27.01 -11.92
N SER A 160 20.55 -26.30 -11.19
CA SER A 160 21.01 -24.93 -11.50
C SER A 160 21.66 -24.80 -12.90
N MET A 161 22.12 -25.91 -13.48
CA MET A 161 22.53 -26.00 -14.90
C MET A 161 21.39 -25.68 -15.89
N ASP A 162 20.13 -25.96 -15.52
CA ASP A 162 18.97 -25.74 -16.40
C ASP A 162 18.59 -24.26 -16.45
N ALA A 163 18.67 -23.56 -15.31
CA ALA A 163 18.42 -22.13 -15.22
C ALA A 163 19.46 -21.28 -15.98
N SER A 164 20.74 -21.68 -15.92
CA SER A 164 21.82 -21.01 -16.67
C SER A 164 21.78 -21.32 -18.18
N PHE A 165 21.30 -22.51 -18.58
CA PHE A 165 20.94 -22.80 -19.97
C PHE A 165 19.78 -21.94 -20.46
N VAL A 166 18.71 -21.81 -19.68
CA VAL A 166 17.56 -20.95 -19.98
C VAL A 166 17.98 -19.49 -20.15
N LEU A 167 18.86 -18.96 -19.30
CA LEU A 167 19.43 -17.61 -19.48
C LEU A 167 20.25 -17.45 -20.76
N ARG A 168 21.06 -18.45 -21.11
CA ARG A 168 21.83 -18.44 -22.37
C ARG A 168 20.93 -18.52 -23.58
N TRP A 169 19.84 -19.28 -23.53
CA TRP A 169 18.85 -19.35 -24.61
C TRP A 169 18.11 -18.02 -24.77
N ILE A 170 17.65 -17.43 -23.66
CA ILE A 170 17.02 -16.11 -23.59
C ILE A 170 17.89 -15.00 -24.19
N ASN A 171 19.21 -15.04 -24.01
CA ASN A 171 20.12 -13.99 -24.49
C ASN A 171 20.52 -14.11 -25.97
N ASN A 172 20.11 -15.18 -26.66
CA ASN A 172 20.43 -15.43 -28.07
C ASN A 172 19.20 -15.35 -29.00
N LEU A 173 18.06 -14.88 -28.50
CA LEU A 173 16.86 -14.51 -29.25
C LEU A 173 16.76 -12.99 -29.39
#